data_AF-A0A950LJH2-F1
#
_entry.id   AF-A0A950LJH2-F1
#
_cell.length_a   1.000
_cell.length_b   1.000
_cell.length_c   1.000
_cell.angle_alpha   90.00
_cell.angle_beta   90.00
_cell.angle_gamma   90.00
#
_symmetry.space_group_name_H-M   'P 1'
#
loop_
_entity.id
_entity.type
_entity.pdbx_description
1 polymer ?
#
loop_
_entity_poly.entity_id
_entity_poly.type
_entity_poly.pdbx_seq_one_letter_code
_entity_poly.pdbx_strand_id
1 'polypeptide(L)'
;LVAAVGVPLIHYVPIDALRVVVGALLLVLGLSWLRKAILRASGHKAMHDEDKIYAETVAELSSEESGASGTTATGTRSHDKGRDSVGFAVAFKGVFLEGMEVVLIVISLGAAQNRLGLAALAAGAAVLLVGIVGVLVARQLSEVPENTIKTLVGVMLTSFGLFWVGEGAGVNWPGSDLAIPVLAAFFVVVYFVLTALMRALLPAPAVEVEGATS
;
A
#
# COMPACT_ATOMS: atom_id res chain seq x y z
N LEU A 1 -6.14 -21.59 -13.51
CA LEU A 1 -6.31 -20.13 -13.72
C LEU A 1 -5.19 -19.56 -14.60
N VAL A 2 -3.91 -19.68 -14.22
CA VAL A 2 -2.76 -19.25 -15.07
C VAL A 2 -2.73 -19.94 -16.44
N ALA A 3 -2.89 -21.26 -16.52
CA ALA A 3 -2.90 -21.95 -17.81
C ALA A 3 -4.19 -21.71 -18.63
N ALA A 4 -5.33 -21.51 -17.96
CA ALA A 4 -6.64 -21.39 -18.61
C ALA A 4 -6.98 -19.94 -19.03
N VAL A 5 -6.45 -18.95 -18.32
CA VAL A 5 -6.69 -17.51 -18.56
C VAL A 5 -5.42 -16.84 -19.09
N GLY A 6 -4.25 -17.14 -18.52
CA GLY A 6 -2.99 -16.50 -18.90
C GLY A 6 -2.48 -16.88 -20.29
N VAL A 7 -2.56 -18.15 -20.69
CA VAL A 7 -2.07 -18.60 -22.02
C VAL A 7 -2.92 -18.04 -23.17
N PRO A 8 -4.26 -18.05 -23.11
CA PRO A 8 -5.07 -17.38 -24.14
C PRO A 8 -4.91 -15.86 -24.11
N LEU A 9 -4.84 -15.24 -22.93
CA LEU A 9 -4.75 -13.77 -22.83
C LEU A 9 -3.48 -13.21 -23.49
N ILE A 10 -2.34 -13.89 -23.32
CA ILE A 10 -1.07 -13.47 -23.96
C ILE A 10 -1.10 -13.72 -25.48
N HIS A 11 -1.81 -14.75 -25.94
CA HIS A 11 -1.89 -15.08 -27.37
C HIS A 11 -2.90 -14.22 -28.15
N TYR A 12 -3.97 -13.76 -27.51
CA TYR A 12 -5.07 -13.04 -28.16
C TYR A 12 -5.10 -11.54 -27.88
N VAL A 13 -4.47 -11.06 -26.80
CA VAL A 13 -4.46 -9.64 -26.46
C VAL A 13 -3.10 -9.02 -26.81
N PRO A 14 -3.06 -8.01 -27.70
CA PRO A 14 -1.84 -7.27 -27.98
C PRO A 14 -1.24 -6.69 -26.70
N ILE A 15 0.06 -6.91 -26.49
CA ILE A 15 0.77 -6.42 -25.31
C ILE A 15 0.62 -4.91 -25.14
N ASP A 16 0.53 -4.17 -26.26
CA ASP A 16 0.36 -2.72 -26.28
C ASP A 16 -1.01 -2.31 -25.74
N ALA A 17 -2.08 -3.02 -26.10
CA ALA A 17 -3.41 -2.78 -25.56
C ALA A 17 -3.45 -3.05 -24.04
N LEU A 18 -2.79 -4.11 -23.59
CA LEU A 18 -2.68 -4.41 -22.16
C LEU A 18 -1.91 -3.31 -21.41
N ARG A 19 -0.80 -2.83 -21.98
CA ARG A 19 -0.01 -1.72 -21.43
C ARG A 19 -0.84 -0.45 -21.30
N VAL A 20 -1.63 -0.07 -22.32
CA VAL A 20 -2.51 1.11 -22.24
C VAL A 20 -3.57 0.93 -21.17
N VAL A 21 -4.27 -0.20 -21.13
CA VAL A 21 -5.36 -0.43 -20.16
C VAL A 21 -4.83 -0.44 -18.74
N VAL A 22 -3.80 -1.24 -18.46
CA VAL A 22 -3.23 -1.32 -17.12
C VAL A 22 -2.56 0.00 -16.75
N GLY A 23 -1.84 0.63 -17.67
CA GLY A 23 -1.23 1.94 -17.45
C GLY A 23 -2.26 3.02 -17.12
N ALA A 24 -3.42 3.03 -17.78
CA ALA A 24 -4.51 3.95 -17.49
C ALA A 24 -5.12 3.70 -16.10
N LEU A 25 -5.30 2.43 -15.70
CA LEU A 25 -5.75 2.08 -14.35
C LEU A 25 -4.74 2.54 -13.29
N LEU A 26 -3.45 2.30 -13.51
CA LEU A 26 -2.36 2.76 -12.64
C LEU A 26 -2.35 4.30 -12.54
N LEU A 27 -2.57 5.01 -13.64
CA LEU A 27 -2.67 6.48 -13.65
C LEU A 27 -3.85 6.98 -12.82
N VAL A 28 -5.04 6.42 -13.00
CA VAL A 28 -6.24 6.83 -12.25
C VAL A 28 -6.02 6.61 -10.76
N LEU A 29 -5.51 5.43 -10.39
CA LEU A 29 -5.20 5.11 -8.99
C LEU A 29 -4.11 6.02 -8.43
N GLY A 30 -2.98 6.14 -9.14
CA GLY A 30 -1.84 6.96 -8.73
C GLY A 30 -2.22 8.43 -8.57
N LEU A 31 -2.93 9.02 -9.54
CA LEU A 31 -3.40 10.41 -9.48
C LEU A 31 -4.39 10.63 -8.35
N SER A 32 -5.29 9.68 -8.08
CA SER A 32 -6.23 9.80 -6.96
C SER A 32 -5.52 9.80 -5.60
N TRP A 33 -4.44 9.03 -5.46
CA TRP A 33 -3.59 8.98 -4.27
C TRP A 33 -2.72 10.23 -4.16
N LEU A 34 -2.07 10.63 -5.26
CA LEU A 34 -1.20 11.80 -5.33
C LEU A 34 -1.98 13.10 -5.03
N ARG A 35 -3.20 13.24 -5.56
CA ARG A 35 -4.10 14.36 -5.24
C ARG A 35 -4.39 14.41 -3.74
N LYS A 36 -4.75 13.27 -3.13
CA LYS A 36 -5.03 13.19 -1.69
C LYS A 36 -3.77 13.52 -0.86
N ALA A 37 -2.60 13.08 -1.32
CA ALA A 37 -1.32 13.38 -0.69
C ALA A 37 -0.99 14.88 -0.72
N ILE A 38 -1.12 15.54 -1.88
CA ILE A 38 -0.88 16.99 -2.03
C ILE A 38 -1.84 17.80 -1.15
N LEU A 39 -3.13 17.45 -1.11
CA LEU A 39 -4.11 18.11 -0.26
C LEU A 39 -3.79 17.98 1.23
N ARG A 40 -3.31 16.80 1.65
CA ARG A 40 -2.90 16.57 3.04
C ARG A 40 -1.60 17.29 3.39
N ALA A 41 -0.63 17.26 2.49
CA ALA A 41 0.66 17.93 2.70
C ALA A 41 0.53 19.46 2.68
N SER A 42 -0.41 20.01 1.92
CA SER A 42 -0.64 21.45 1.85
C SER A 42 -1.50 22.02 2.99
N GLY A 43 -1.98 21.19 3.94
CA GLY A 43 -2.80 21.64 5.06
C GLY A 43 -4.28 21.87 4.72
N HIS A 44 -4.70 21.66 3.47
CA HIS A 44 -6.10 21.79 3.03
C HIS A 44 -6.99 20.61 3.45
N LYS A 45 -6.38 19.54 3.96
CA LYS A 45 -7.06 18.40 4.56
C LYS A 45 -6.36 18.09 5.87
N ALA A 46 -7.12 17.92 6.95
CA ALA A 46 -6.58 17.48 8.23
C ALA A 46 -5.69 16.25 8.03
N MET A 47 -4.52 16.22 8.69
CA MET A 47 -3.71 15.02 8.72
C MET A 47 -4.57 13.89 9.28
N HIS A 48 -4.64 12.77 8.55
CA HIS A 48 -5.30 11.58 9.07
C HIS A 48 -4.42 11.10 10.22
N ASP A 49 -4.91 11.29 11.44
CA ASP A 49 -4.30 10.74 12.64
C ASP A 49 -4.75 9.27 12.71
N GLU A 50 -4.06 8.43 11.95
CA GLU A 50 -4.41 7.02 11.75
C GLU A 50 -4.36 6.26 13.08
N ASP A 51 -3.58 6.72 14.06
CA ASP A 51 -3.56 6.16 15.42
C ASP A 51 -4.91 6.34 16.12
N LYS A 52 -5.59 7.47 15.91
CA LYS A 52 -6.94 7.71 16.44
C LYS A 52 -8.00 6.92 15.68
N ILE A 53 -7.90 6.87 14.35
CA ILE A 53 -8.84 6.11 13.52
C ILE A 53 -8.70 4.61 13.80
N TYR A 54 -7.48 4.12 14.01
CA TYR A 54 -7.21 2.76 14.44
C TYR A 54 -7.81 2.51 15.82
N ALA A 55 -7.61 3.41 16.78
CA ALA A 55 -8.21 3.29 18.11
C ALA A 55 -9.75 3.26 18.07
N GLU A 56 -10.37 4.09 17.23
CA GLU A 56 -11.83 4.15 17.01
C GLU A 56 -12.35 2.89 16.31
N THR A 57 -11.71 2.46 15.22
CA THR A 57 -12.09 1.25 14.45
C THR A 57 -11.94 -0.01 15.31
N VAL A 58 -10.88 -0.09 16.11
CA VAL A 58 -10.68 -1.20 17.06
C VAL A 58 -11.72 -1.17 18.17
N ALA A 59 -12.11 0.02 18.66
CA ALA A 59 -13.19 0.15 19.64
C ALA A 59 -14.54 -0.31 19.06
N GLU A 60 -14.86 0.08 17.82
CA GLU A 60 -16.08 -0.33 17.10
C GLU A 60 -16.14 -1.85 16.92
N LEU A 61 -15.09 -2.47 16.34
CA LEU A 61 -15.03 -3.92 16.14
C LEU A 61 -15.07 -4.70 17.46
N SER A 62 -14.43 -4.19 18.52
CA SER A 62 -14.50 -4.82 19.85
C SER A 62 -15.90 -4.75 20.48
N SER A 63 -16.69 -3.73 20.13
CA SER A 63 -18.07 -3.57 20.61
C SER A 63 -19.06 -4.48 19.87
N GLU A 64 -18.83 -4.73 18.58
CA GLU A 64 -19.64 -5.62 17.75
C GLU A 64 -19.41 -7.11 18.10
N GLU A 65 -18.16 -7.54 18.34
CA GLU A 65 -17.86 -8.93 18.75
C GLU A 65 -18.27 -9.25 20.20
N SER A 66 -18.29 -8.25 21.10
CA SER A 66 -18.75 -8.42 22.48
C SER A 66 -20.26 -8.73 22.60
N GLY A 67 -21.04 -8.49 21.53
CA GLY A 67 -22.45 -8.87 21.44
C GLY A 67 -22.69 -10.36 21.09
N ALA A 68 -21.66 -11.07 20.60
CA ALA A 68 -21.79 -12.44 20.11
C ALA A 68 -21.27 -13.51 21.10
N SER A 69 -20.63 -13.12 22.21
CA SER A 69 -20.27 -14.06 23.27
C SER A 69 -20.61 -13.50 24.65
N GLY A 70 -21.88 -13.68 25.02
CA GLY A 70 -22.31 -13.58 26.41
C GLY A 70 -21.67 -14.70 27.22
N THR A 71 -20.66 -14.38 28.03
CA THR A 71 -20.38 -15.08 29.28
C THR A 71 -19.79 -14.10 30.29
N THR A 72 -20.54 -13.95 31.38
CA THR A 72 -20.35 -13.13 32.56
C THR A 72 -19.03 -13.43 33.28
N ALA A 73 -18.18 -12.43 33.53
CA ALA A 73 -17.33 -12.35 34.73
C ALA A 73 -16.66 -10.97 34.88
N THR A 74 -17.19 -10.22 35.85
CA THR A 74 -16.48 -9.41 36.86
C THR A 74 -14.98 -9.10 36.67
N GLY A 75 -14.65 -7.81 36.58
CA GLY A 75 -13.57 -7.20 37.38
C GLY A 75 -12.15 -7.20 36.81
N THR A 76 -11.69 -5.98 36.49
CA THR A 76 -10.29 -5.49 36.55
C THR A 76 -9.26 -5.95 35.48
N ARG A 77 -8.76 -4.94 34.73
CA ARG A 77 -7.51 -4.92 33.94
C ARG A 77 -7.40 -5.82 32.70
N SER A 78 -8.18 -5.55 31.65
CA SER A 78 -7.94 -6.21 30.34
C SER A 78 -8.31 -5.36 29.11
N HIS A 79 -7.95 -4.08 29.11
CA HIS A 79 -8.12 -3.22 27.92
C HIS A 79 -7.12 -3.51 26.77
N ASP A 80 -6.13 -4.39 27.01
CA ASP A 80 -5.04 -4.71 26.08
C ASP A 80 -5.25 -6.04 25.34
N LYS A 81 -5.86 -7.03 26.01
CA LYS A 81 -5.96 -8.41 25.50
C LYS A 81 -6.95 -8.58 24.33
N GLY A 82 -8.01 -7.77 24.30
CA GLY A 82 -8.96 -7.73 23.19
C GLY A 82 -8.43 -7.00 21.95
N ARG A 83 -7.53 -6.02 22.14
CA ARG A 83 -6.86 -5.31 21.03
C ARG A 83 -5.87 -6.21 20.30
N ASP A 84 -5.13 -7.02 21.07
CA ASP A 84 -4.16 -7.98 20.55
C ASP A 84 -4.84 -9.10 19.73
N SER A 85 -6.00 -9.60 20.17
CA SER A 85 -6.71 -10.68 19.45
C SER A 85 -7.28 -10.24 18.08
N VAL A 86 -7.83 -9.03 17.97
CA VAL A 86 -8.38 -8.51 16.70
C VAL A 86 -7.25 -8.22 15.72
N GLY A 87 -6.19 -7.55 16.18
CA GLY A 87 -4.99 -7.30 15.36
C GLY A 87 -4.35 -8.60 14.89
N PHE A 88 -4.23 -9.58 15.78
CA PHE A 88 -3.73 -10.91 15.44
C PHE A 88 -4.61 -11.62 14.40
N ALA A 89 -5.94 -11.61 14.56
CA ALA A 89 -6.85 -12.26 13.63
C ALA A 89 -6.79 -11.65 12.22
N VAL A 90 -6.70 -10.33 12.10
CA VAL A 90 -6.56 -9.63 10.81
C VAL A 90 -5.21 -9.95 10.16
N ALA A 91 -4.11 -9.81 10.92
CA ALA A 91 -2.77 -10.13 10.42
C ALA A 91 -2.66 -11.61 10.02
N PHE A 92 -3.23 -12.52 10.81
CA PHE A 92 -3.24 -13.95 10.53
C PHE A 92 -4.00 -14.27 9.24
N LYS A 93 -5.19 -13.71 9.03
CA LYS A 93 -5.99 -13.94 7.81
C LYS A 93 -5.26 -13.45 6.56
N GLY A 94 -4.63 -12.28 6.63
CA GLY A 94 -3.81 -11.75 5.54
C GLY A 94 -2.60 -12.65 5.24
N VAL A 95 -1.75 -12.89 6.26
CA VAL A 95 -0.53 -13.69 6.11
C VAL A 95 -0.82 -15.14 5.71
N PHE A 96 -1.90 -15.74 6.20
CA PHE A 96 -2.28 -17.11 5.83
C PHE A 96 -2.62 -17.21 4.33
N LEU A 97 -3.37 -16.25 3.78
CA LEU A 97 -3.71 -16.24 2.37
C LEU A 97 -2.47 -16.04 1.48
N GLU A 98 -1.62 -15.09 1.83
CA GLU A 98 -0.35 -14.86 1.11
C GLU A 98 0.59 -16.08 1.22
N GLY A 99 0.71 -16.68 2.41
CA GLY A 99 1.53 -17.87 2.65
C GLY A 99 1.03 -19.11 1.90
N MET A 100 -0.28 -19.28 1.79
CA MET A 100 -0.89 -20.35 1.01
C MET A 100 -0.53 -20.22 -0.48
N GLU A 101 -0.52 -19.00 -1.03
CA GLU A 101 -0.09 -18.77 -2.41
C GLU A 101 1.36 -19.21 -2.64
N VAL A 102 2.26 -18.86 -1.73
CA VAL A 102 3.67 -19.28 -1.79
C VAL A 102 3.78 -20.81 -1.77
N VAL A 103 3.03 -21.48 -0.89
CA VAL A 103 3.01 -22.96 -0.83
C VAL A 103 2.52 -23.56 -2.15
N LEU A 104 1.46 -23.00 -2.74
CA LEU A 104 0.94 -23.45 -4.04
C LEU A 104 1.98 -23.30 -5.16
N ILE A 105 2.75 -22.20 -5.18
CA ILE A 105 3.83 -21.97 -6.15
C ILE A 105 4.94 -23.00 -5.95
N VAL A 106 5.42 -23.18 -4.73
CA VAL A 106 6.52 -24.12 -4.40
C VAL A 106 6.16 -25.55 -4.76
N ILE A 107 4.94 -25.99 -4.43
CA ILE A 107 4.46 -27.34 -4.77
C ILE A 107 4.33 -27.47 -6.29
N SER A 108 3.75 -26.48 -6.96
CA SER A 108 3.57 -26.52 -8.42
C SER A 108 4.92 -26.61 -9.15
N LEU A 109 5.89 -25.78 -8.78
CA LEU A 109 7.22 -25.76 -9.40
C LEU A 109 8.02 -27.02 -9.05
N GLY A 110 7.97 -27.45 -7.79
CA GLY A 110 8.65 -28.66 -7.31
C GLY A 110 8.10 -29.94 -7.94
N ALA A 111 6.77 -30.02 -8.13
CA ALA A 111 6.11 -31.13 -8.81
C ALA A 111 6.42 -31.13 -10.31
N ALA A 112 6.38 -29.97 -10.97
CA ALA A 112 6.73 -29.83 -12.39
C ALA A 112 8.15 -30.31 -12.70
N GLN A 113 9.09 -30.15 -11.75
CA GLN A 113 10.48 -30.58 -11.91
C GLN A 113 10.78 -31.95 -11.26
N ASN A 114 9.78 -32.66 -10.71
CA ASN A 114 9.97 -33.91 -9.93
C ASN A 114 11.00 -33.80 -8.79
N ARG A 115 11.21 -32.60 -8.25
CA ARG A 115 12.24 -32.30 -7.22
C ARG A 115 11.64 -31.65 -5.99
N LEU A 116 10.55 -32.24 -5.49
CA LEU A 116 9.81 -31.75 -4.32
C LEU A 116 10.69 -31.56 -3.07
N GLY A 117 11.63 -32.48 -2.82
CA GLY A 117 12.54 -32.36 -1.68
C GLY A 117 13.43 -31.12 -1.73
N LEU A 118 13.94 -30.76 -2.91
CA LEU A 118 14.76 -29.55 -3.08
C LEU A 118 13.91 -28.28 -3.05
N ALA A 119 12.70 -28.32 -3.61
CA ALA A 119 11.77 -27.20 -3.54
C ALA A 119 11.37 -26.89 -2.09
N ALA A 120 11.10 -27.93 -1.29
CA ALA A 120 10.79 -27.77 0.13
C ALA A 120 11.98 -27.20 0.93
N LEU A 121 13.21 -27.68 0.68
CA LEU A 121 14.42 -27.13 1.30
C LEU A 121 14.64 -25.67 0.93
N ALA A 122 14.49 -25.31 -0.35
CA ALA A 122 14.63 -23.94 -0.82
C ALA A 122 13.56 -23.01 -0.20
N ALA A 123 12.31 -23.47 -0.10
CA ALA A 123 11.24 -22.73 0.56
C ALA A 123 11.53 -22.53 2.05
N GLY A 124 12.00 -23.57 2.75
CA GLY A 124 12.42 -23.45 4.16
C GLY A 124 13.56 -22.45 4.35
N ALA A 125 14.58 -22.49 3.49
CA ALA A 125 15.68 -21.52 3.52
C ALA A 125 15.19 -20.08 3.23
N ALA A 126 14.26 -19.91 2.29
CA ALA A 126 13.67 -18.61 1.98
C ALA A 126 12.86 -18.05 3.16
N VAL A 127 12.04 -18.88 3.82
CA VAL A 127 11.28 -18.48 5.02
C VAL A 127 12.22 -18.03 6.14
N LEU A 128 13.30 -18.79 6.40
CA LEU A 128 14.29 -18.41 7.41
C LEU A 128 14.98 -17.10 7.06
N LEU A 129 15.46 -16.95 5.83
CA LEU A 129 16.13 -15.74 5.37
C LEU A 129 15.21 -14.51 5.47
N VAL A 130 14.00 -14.61 4.91
CA VAL A 130 13.02 -13.51 4.91
C VAL A 130 12.57 -13.19 6.34
N GLY A 131 12.38 -14.21 7.18
CA GLY A 131 12.06 -14.00 8.60
C GLY A 131 13.15 -13.22 9.34
N ILE A 132 14.43 -13.58 9.13
CA ILE A 132 15.57 -12.86 9.72
C ILE A 132 15.59 -11.41 9.23
N VAL A 133 15.52 -11.20 7.91
CA VAL A 133 15.50 -9.84 7.33
C VAL A 133 14.32 -9.05 7.85
N GLY A 134 13.14 -9.66 7.92
CA GLY A 134 11.93 -9.07 8.45
C GLY A 134 12.10 -8.60 9.89
N VAL A 135 12.66 -9.43 10.77
CA VAL A 135 12.93 -9.05 12.17
C VAL A 135 13.94 -7.90 12.26
N LEU A 136 14.99 -7.93 11.44
CA LEU A 136 16.00 -6.86 11.41
C LEU A 136 15.44 -5.52 10.94
N VAL A 137 14.52 -5.54 9.97
CA VAL A 137 14.00 -4.36 9.27
C VAL A 137 12.65 -3.89 9.85
N ALA A 138 11.94 -4.73 10.60
CA ALA A 138 10.59 -4.45 11.11
C ALA A 138 10.48 -3.12 11.84
N ARG A 139 11.44 -2.83 12.72
CA ARG A 139 11.46 -1.58 13.48
C ARG A 139 11.60 -0.35 12.56
N GLN A 140 12.49 -0.41 11.57
CA GLN A 140 12.70 0.69 10.63
C GLN A 140 11.47 0.91 9.74
N LEU A 141 10.83 -0.17 9.28
CA LEU A 141 9.63 -0.08 8.45
C LEU A 141 8.41 0.43 9.24
N SER A 142 8.28 0.08 10.52
CA SER A 142 7.20 0.58 11.37
C SER A 142 7.30 2.08 11.68
N GLU A 143 8.49 2.66 11.55
CA GLU A 143 8.72 4.09 11.80
C GLU A 143 8.42 4.97 10.56
N VAL A 144 8.16 4.37 9.38
CA VAL A 144 7.85 5.13 8.17
C VAL A 144 6.43 5.69 8.24
N PRO A 145 6.23 7.02 8.19
CA PRO A 145 4.90 7.61 8.24
C PRO A 145 4.05 7.13 7.06
N GLU A 146 2.82 6.68 7.32
CA GLU A 146 1.93 6.15 6.28
C GLU A 146 1.66 7.16 5.16
N ASN A 147 1.62 8.45 5.49
CA ASN A 147 1.48 9.49 4.48
C ASN A 147 2.65 9.50 3.48
N THR A 148 3.86 9.17 3.93
CA THR A 148 5.04 9.01 3.06
C THR A 148 4.85 7.82 2.13
N ILE A 149 4.34 6.69 2.64
CA ILE A 149 4.04 5.50 1.83
C ILE A 149 2.98 5.83 0.79
N LYS A 150 1.85 6.46 1.17
CA LYS A 150 0.77 6.86 0.26
C LYS A 150 1.28 7.81 -0.83
N THR A 151 2.19 8.72 -0.49
CA THR A 151 2.81 9.66 -1.44
C THR A 151 3.73 8.92 -2.41
N LEU A 152 4.63 8.08 -1.88
CA LEU A 152 5.58 7.31 -2.67
C LEU A 152 4.85 6.37 -3.64
N VAL A 153 3.86 5.62 -3.14
CA VAL A 153 3.01 4.75 -3.94
C VAL A 153 2.27 5.55 -5.01
N GLY A 154 1.70 6.71 -4.66
CA GLY A 154 1.07 7.60 -5.63
C GLY A 154 2.01 8.01 -6.76
N VAL A 155 3.21 8.48 -6.44
CA VAL A 155 4.26 8.83 -7.43
C VAL A 155 4.63 7.64 -8.30
N MET A 156 4.89 6.47 -7.69
CA MET A 156 5.27 5.26 -8.42
C MET A 156 4.17 4.83 -9.39
N LEU A 157 2.92 4.73 -8.92
CA LEU A 157 1.77 4.35 -9.75
C LEU A 157 1.56 5.33 -10.91
N THR A 158 1.66 6.65 -10.65
CA THR A 158 1.52 7.65 -11.72
C THR A 158 2.66 7.56 -12.73
N SER A 159 3.89 7.30 -12.28
CA SER A 159 5.06 7.17 -13.16
C SER A 159 4.97 5.93 -14.05
N PHE A 160 4.71 4.77 -13.45
CA PHE A 160 4.52 3.52 -14.18
C PHE A 160 3.32 3.57 -15.12
N GLY A 161 2.22 4.15 -14.65
CA GLY A 161 1.02 4.33 -15.45
C GLY A 161 1.29 5.18 -16.70
N LEU A 162 1.97 6.31 -16.55
CA LEU A 162 2.32 7.17 -17.67
C LEU A 162 3.28 6.47 -18.64
N PHE A 163 4.29 5.78 -18.12
CA PHE A 163 5.26 5.02 -18.92
C PHE A 163 4.56 3.95 -19.77
N TRP A 164 3.70 3.13 -19.17
CA TRP A 164 2.97 2.06 -19.87
C TRP A 164 1.93 2.58 -20.86
N VAL A 165 1.22 3.65 -20.54
CA VAL A 165 0.31 4.29 -21.52
C VAL A 165 1.10 4.82 -22.71
N GLY A 166 2.26 5.45 -22.47
CA GLY A 166 3.14 5.92 -23.53
C GLY A 166 3.63 4.78 -24.42
N GLU A 167 4.25 3.75 -23.83
CA GLU A 167 4.75 2.58 -24.54
C GLU A 167 3.64 1.86 -25.33
N GLY A 168 2.49 1.62 -24.70
CA GLY A 168 1.36 0.95 -25.35
C GLY A 168 0.67 1.81 -26.43
N ALA A 169 0.88 3.14 -26.42
CA ALA A 169 0.44 4.04 -27.49
C ALA A 169 1.51 4.20 -28.61
N GLY A 170 2.65 3.51 -28.51
CA GLY A 170 3.74 3.59 -29.48
C GLY A 170 4.74 4.74 -29.26
N VAL A 171 4.72 5.38 -28.09
CA VAL A 171 5.73 6.39 -27.71
C VAL A 171 7.01 5.68 -27.29
N ASN A 172 8.10 5.95 -28.00
CA ASN A 172 9.43 5.45 -27.65
C ASN A 172 10.08 6.38 -26.62
N TRP A 173 10.25 5.89 -25.40
CA TRP A 173 10.88 6.70 -24.35
C TRP A 173 12.39 6.81 -24.54
N PRO A 174 12.97 8.01 -24.37
CA PRO A 174 14.42 8.19 -24.41
C PRO A 174 15.05 7.44 -23.23
N GLY A 175 15.94 6.48 -23.52
CA GLY A 175 16.58 5.64 -22.51
C GLY A 175 15.75 4.44 -22.06
N SER A 176 14.71 4.05 -22.82
CA SER A 176 13.81 2.92 -22.53
C SER A 176 13.32 2.91 -21.07
N ASP A 177 13.78 1.97 -20.26
CA ASP A 177 13.33 1.78 -18.88
C ASP A 177 13.86 2.85 -17.92
N LEU A 178 14.94 3.57 -18.31
CA LEU A 178 15.45 4.72 -17.55
C LEU A 178 14.46 5.88 -17.50
N ALA A 179 13.44 5.88 -18.37
CA ALA A 179 12.37 6.86 -18.29
C ALA A 179 11.55 6.73 -17.00
N ILE A 180 11.44 5.54 -16.40
CA ILE A 180 10.67 5.33 -15.17
C ILE A 180 11.23 6.15 -14.00
N PRO A 181 12.52 6.06 -13.62
CA PRO A 181 13.06 6.90 -12.54
C PRO A 181 13.04 8.39 -12.87
N VAL A 182 13.16 8.77 -14.15
CA VAL A 182 13.04 10.18 -14.58
C VAL A 182 11.62 10.69 -14.39
N LEU A 183 10.60 9.92 -14.78
CA LEU A 183 9.19 10.23 -14.56
C LEU A 183 8.87 10.30 -13.06
N ALA A 184 9.42 9.37 -12.26
CA ALA A 184 9.28 9.42 -10.82
C ALA A 184 9.86 10.70 -10.22
N ALA A 185 11.08 11.07 -10.60
CA ALA A 185 11.68 12.34 -10.16
C ALA A 185 10.84 13.55 -10.60
N PHE A 186 10.33 13.54 -11.82
CA PHE A 186 9.40 14.57 -12.30
C PHE A 186 8.15 14.68 -11.44
N PHE A 187 7.46 13.57 -11.14
CA PHE A 187 6.25 13.59 -10.31
C PHE A 187 6.53 13.98 -8.85
N VAL A 188 7.72 13.66 -8.32
CA VAL A 188 8.18 14.15 -7.01
C VAL A 188 8.32 15.68 -7.04
N VAL A 189 8.93 16.24 -8.08
CA VAL A 189 9.05 17.70 -8.25
C VAL A 189 7.66 18.33 -8.36
N VAL A 190 6.78 17.78 -9.20
CA VAL A 190 5.39 18.25 -9.33
C VAL A 190 4.66 18.23 -7.99
N TYR A 191 4.80 17.15 -7.22
CA TYR A 191 4.24 17.03 -5.88
C TYR A 191 4.71 18.17 -4.96
N PHE A 192 6.02 18.42 -4.88
CA PHE A 192 6.56 19.48 -4.05
C PHE A 192 6.12 20.87 -4.51
N VAL A 193 6.16 21.14 -5.82
CA VAL A 193 5.74 22.42 -6.40
C VAL A 193 4.27 22.70 -6.11
N LEU A 194 3.38 21.74 -6.39
CA LEU A 194 1.95 21.91 -6.13
C LEU A 194 1.65 22.07 -4.64
N THR A 195 2.35 21.32 -3.78
CA THR A 195 2.19 21.45 -2.33
C THR A 195 2.64 22.84 -1.85
N ALA A 196 3.78 23.34 -2.33
CA ALA A 196 4.30 24.65 -1.97
C ALA A 196 3.40 25.78 -2.49
N LEU A 197 2.92 25.67 -3.73
CA LEU A 197 1.99 26.62 -4.32
C LEU A 197 0.69 26.69 -3.52
N MET A 198 0.07 25.55 -3.22
CA MET A 198 -1.16 25.54 -2.43
C MET A 198 -0.95 26.09 -1.02
N ARG A 199 0.19 25.79 -0.37
CA ARG A 199 0.52 26.41 0.93
C ARG A 199 0.67 27.93 0.83
N ALA A 200 1.26 28.44 -0.24
CA ALA A 200 1.42 29.88 -0.46
C ALA A 200 0.08 30.59 -0.77
N LEU A 201 -0.91 29.86 -1.28
CA LEU A 201 -2.26 30.36 -1.54
C LEU A 201 -3.17 30.33 -0.30
N LEU A 202 -2.76 29.73 0.83
CA LEU A 202 -3.50 29.81 2.08
C LEU A 202 -3.33 31.19 2.72
N PRO A 203 -4.42 31.96 2.94
CA PRO A 203 -4.36 33.15 3.76
C PRO A 203 -3.88 32.77 5.17
N ALA A 204 -2.97 33.56 5.76
CA ALA A 204 -2.59 33.38 7.15
C ALA A 204 -3.86 33.33 8.02
N PRO A 205 -3.91 32.46 9.06
CA PRO A 205 -5.03 32.48 10.00
C PRO A 205 -5.18 33.92 10.48
N ALA A 206 -6.38 34.48 10.35
CA ALA A 206 -6.68 35.78 10.90
C ALA A 206 -6.29 35.71 12.37
N VAL A 207 -5.27 36.48 12.76
CA VAL A 207 -4.98 36.68 14.17
C VAL A 207 -6.24 37.35 14.71
N GLU A 208 -7.09 36.59 15.37
CA GLU A 208 -8.16 37.12 16.20
C GLU A 208 -7.46 37.95 17.27
N VAL A 209 -7.29 39.24 16.99
CA VAL A 209 -6.91 40.23 17.99
C VAL A 209 -8.16 40.43 18.83
N GLU A 210 -8.49 39.46 19.67
CA GLU A 210 -9.47 39.65 20.74
C GLU A 210 -8.72 40.18 21.97
N GLY A 211 -8.21 41.40 21.78
CA GLY A 211 -7.82 42.27 22.86
C GLY A 211 -8.75 43.48 22.83
N ALA A 212 -9.32 43.77 23.99
CA ALA A 212 -9.96 45.03 24.37
C ALA A 212 -11.40 45.27 23.87
N THR A 213 -12.36 44.83 24.68
CA THR A 213 -13.29 45.80 25.29
C THR A 213 -13.48 45.48 26.76
N SER A 214 -13.00 46.43 27.56
CA SER A 214 -13.28 46.74 28.96
C SER A 214 -14.72 46.49 29.43
#